data_AF-A0A8S4NYA4-F1
#
_entry.id   AF-A0A8S4NYA4-F1
#
_cell.length_a   1.000
_cell.length_b   1.000
_cell.length_c   1.000
_cell.angle_alpha   90.00
_cell.angle_beta   90.00
_cell.angle_gamma   90.00
#
_symmetry.space_group_name_H-M   'P 1'
#
loop_
_entity.id
_entity.type
_entity.pdbx_description
1 polymer ?
#
loop_
_entity_poly.entity_id
_entity_poly.type
_entity_poly.pdbx_seq_one_letter_code
_entity_poly.pdbx_strand_id
1 'polypeptide(L)'
;MRIRILKEYGGTYLDSDVIALRSLAPLRRYNHTQGVGVMSSGLSNGVIIAKKSSKFLDIWLEEYKMYGKEKVKSSFWSYYSIRRPRQLLKRQPELVRIEKDTLVRPLEGMYTNMETRQNVWKYSYSMHVWKRKTFIPERPDQIKLISNQSLLRDVMEYVVFNKIPFYAKNDRKAKGNSQSRKARPRASRQ
;
A
#
# COMPACT_ATOMS: atom_id res chain seq x y z
N MET A 1 0.43 -1.55 19.21
CA MET A 1 -0.89 -0.90 19.00
C MET A 1 -1.60 -1.41 17.75
N ARG A 2 -1.09 -1.19 16.52
CA ARG A 2 -1.78 -1.54 15.26
C ARG A 2 -2.38 -2.95 15.16
N ILE A 3 -1.64 -3.98 15.61
CA ILE A 3 -2.08 -5.38 15.56
C ILE A 3 -3.26 -5.62 16.50
N ARG A 4 -3.26 -5.01 17.68
CA ARG A 4 -4.37 -5.14 18.66
C ARG A 4 -5.65 -4.53 18.09
N ILE A 5 -5.56 -3.34 17.50
CA ILE A 5 -6.69 -2.67 16.84
C ILE A 5 -7.24 -3.52 15.69
N LEU A 6 -6.38 -4.01 14.79
CA LEU A 6 -6.82 -4.87 13.69
C LEU A 6 -7.38 -6.21 14.18
N LYS A 7 -6.86 -6.77 15.27
CA LYS A 7 -7.42 -7.98 15.86
C LYS A 7 -8.83 -7.74 16.39
N GLU A 8 -9.06 -6.60 17.03
CA GLU A 8 -10.34 -6.26 17.67
C GLU A 8 -11.42 -5.82 16.67
N TYR A 9 -11.04 -5.04 15.66
CA TYR A 9 -11.99 -4.41 14.72
C TYR A 9 -11.87 -4.90 13.28
N GLY A 10 -10.75 -5.53 12.91
CA GLY A 10 -10.41 -5.77 11.51
C GLY A 10 -10.22 -4.48 10.72
N GLY A 11 -10.41 -4.55 9.41
CA GLY A 11 -10.36 -3.41 8.51
C GLY A 11 -8.97 -3.18 7.92
N THR A 12 -8.64 -1.91 7.72
CA THR A 12 -7.41 -1.46 7.05
C THR A 12 -6.65 -0.52 7.98
N TYR A 13 -5.40 -0.83 8.25
CA TYR A 13 -4.45 0.05 8.89
C TYR A 13 -3.52 0.66 7.84
N LEU A 14 -3.29 1.97 7.95
CA LEU A 14 -2.34 2.74 7.16
C LEU A 14 -1.43 3.52 8.12
N ASP A 15 -0.12 3.50 7.90
CA ASP A 15 0.78 4.48 8.54
C ASP A 15 0.43 5.89 8.02
N SER A 16 0.72 6.91 8.83
CA SER A 16 0.38 8.32 8.52
C SER A 16 1.08 8.87 7.28
N ASP A 17 2.14 8.20 6.83
CA ASP A 17 2.91 8.50 5.63
C ASP A 17 2.52 7.62 4.44
N VAL A 18 1.32 7.02 4.46
CA VAL A 18 0.77 6.25 3.33
C VAL A 18 -0.35 7.00 2.66
N ILE A 19 -0.29 7.07 1.33
CA ILE A 19 -1.35 7.64 0.50
C ILE A 19 -2.01 6.52 -0.29
N ALA A 20 -3.34 6.44 -0.18
CA ALA A 20 -4.15 5.54 -1.00
C ALA A 20 -4.37 6.17 -2.39
N LEU A 21 -3.91 5.48 -3.43
CA LEU A 21 -4.06 5.90 -4.82
C LEU A 21 -5.33 5.32 -5.45
N ARG A 22 -5.81 4.18 -4.93
CA ARG A 22 -7.01 3.47 -5.39
C ARG A 22 -7.73 2.82 -4.23
N SER A 23 -9.00 2.44 -4.43
CA SER A 23 -9.78 1.72 -3.42
C SER A 23 -9.12 0.41 -3.02
N LEU A 24 -8.85 0.23 -1.72
CA LEU A 24 -8.33 -1.01 -1.12
C LEU A 24 -9.42 -2.09 -0.95
N ALA A 25 -10.69 -1.77 -1.23
CA ALA A 25 -11.82 -2.67 -1.04
C ALA A 25 -11.65 -4.06 -1.70
N PRO A 26 -11.07 -4.20 -2.92
CA PRO A 26 -10.87 -5.52 -3.54
C PRO A 26 -10.00 -6.47 -2.71
N LEU A 27 -9.12 -5.94 -1.85
CA LEU A 27 -8.21 -6.73 -1.01
C LEU A 27 -8.86 -7.19 0.30
N ARG A 28 -10.01 -6.62 0.68
CA ARG A 28 -10.76 -7.01 1.90
C ARG A 28 -11.38 -8.41 1.83
N ARG A 29 -11.38 -9.04 0.64
CA ARG A 29 -11.86 -10.42 0.46
C ARG A 29 -10.97 -11.46 1.15
N TYR A 30 -9.69 -11.13 1.34
CA TYR A 30 -8.72 -12.00 1.99
C TYR A 30 -8.75 -11.81 3.51
N ASN A 31 -8.42 -12.88 4.26
CA ASN A 31 -8.41 -12.81 5.72
C ASN A 31 -7.29 -11.90 6.26
N HIS A 32 -6.17 -11.83 5.55
CA HIS A 32 -5.05 -10.96 5.85
C HIS A 32 -4.28 -10.64 4.57
N THR A 33 -3.94 -9.38 4.34
CA THR A 33 -3.19 -8.90 3.18
C THR A 33 -2.11 -7.91 3.63
N GLN A 34 -0.89 -8.10 3.16
CA GLN A 34 0.23 -7.17 3.39
C GLN A 34 1.09 -7.03 2.13
N GLY A 35 1.77 -5.89 2.03
CA GLY A 35 2.83 -5.68 1.06
C GLY A 35 4.17 -6.23 1.52
N VAL A 36 5.11 -6.34 0.60
CA VAL A 36 6.51 -6.64 0.91
C VAL A 36 7.26 -5.33 1.15
N GLY A 37 8.07 -5.28 2.21
CA GLY A 37 8.92 -4.14 2.51
C GLY A 37 10.02 -3.94 1.46
N VAL A 38 10.65 -2.77 1.49
CA VAL A 38 11.79 -2.43 0.62
C VAL A 38 12.87 -3.51 0.70
N MET A 39 13.49 -3.83 -0.46
CA MET A 39 14.49 -4.88 -0.64
C MET A 39 14.07 -6.27 -0.15
N SER A 40 12.76 -6.56 -0.09
CA SER A 40 12.25 -7.84 0.44
C SER A 40 12.67 -8.17 1.87
N SER A 41 12.99 -7.13 2.65
CA SER A 41 13.49 -7.23 4.03
C SER A 41 12.47 -7.87 5.01
N GLY A 42 11.19 -7.84 4.65
CA GLY A 42 10.11 -8.45 5.43
C GLY A 42 8.73 -8.16 4.86
N LEU A 43 7.69 -8.44 5.65
CA LEU A 43 6.37 -7.90 5.37
C LEU A 43 6.30 -6.47 5.88
N SER A 44 5.78 -5.59 5.05
CA SER A 44 5.56 -4.20 5.44
C SER A 44 4.42 -4.11 6.44
N ASN A 45 4.63 -3.33 7.49
CA ASN A 45 3.66 -3.06 8.55
C ASN A 45 2.91 -1.73 8.36
N GLY A 46 3.23 -0.96 7.32
CA GLY A 46 2.60 0.35 7.08
C GLY A 46 1.29 0.27 6.31
N VAL A 47 0.99 -0.85 5.66
CA VAL A 47 -0.34 -1.17 5.13
C VAL A 47 -0.71 -2.59 5.49
N ILE A 48 -1.75 -2.75 6.30
CA ILE A 48 -2.25 -4.06 6.73
C ILE A 48 -3.77 -4.07 6.55
N ILE A 49 -4.27 -5.07 5.83
CA ILE A 49 -5.70 -5.28 5.65
C ILE A 49 -6.01 -6.63 6.25
N ALA A 50 -6.91 -6.69 7.22
CA ALA A 50 -7.21 -7.94 7.91
C ALA A 50 -8.66 -8.00 8.33
N LYS A 51 -9.21 -9.22 8.38
CA LYS A 51 -10.45 -9.48 9.11
C LYS A 51 -10.18 -9.41 10.61
N LYS A 52 -11.23 -9.06 11.37
CA LYS A 52 -11.24 -9.18 12.83
C LYS A 52 -10.79 -10.61 13.20
N SER A 53 -9.93 -10.71 14.21
CA SER A 53 -9.37 -11.99 14.69
C SER A 53 -8.81 -12.89 13.59
N SER A 54 -8.13 -12.33 12.58
CA SER A 54 -7.46 -13.18 11.59
C SER A 54 -6.38 -14.03 12.28
N LYS A 55 -6.29 -15.31 11.92
CA LYS A 55 -5.32 -16.24 12.52
C LYS A 55 -3.86 -15.74 12.43
N PHE A 56 -3.52 -15.01 11.36
CA PHE A 56 -2.21 -14.39 11.25
C PHE A 56 -1.96 -13.31 12.31
N LEU A 57 -2.95 -12.45 12.60
CA LEU A 57 -2.84 -11.42 13.64
C LEU A 57 -2.69 -12.05 15.02
N ASP A 58 -3.39 -13.16 15.29
CA ASP A 58 -3.30 -13.86 16.58
C ASP A 58 -1.89 -14.40 16.83
N ILE A 59 -1.34 -15.14 15.88
CA ILE A 59 0.01 -15.70 16.00
C ILE A 59 1.04 -14.58 16.03
N TRP A 60 0.89 -13.55 15.20
CA TRP A 60 1.82 -12.43 15.20
C TRP A 60 1.80 -11.65 16.51
N LEU A 61 0.62 -11.42 17.11
CA LEU A 61 0.50 -10.76 18.41
C LEU A 61 1.11 -11.62 19.54
N GLU A 62 0.98 -12.94 19.45
CA GLU A 62 1.58 -13.87 20.42
C GLU A 62 3.11 -13.77 20.42
N GLU A 63 3.73 -13.68 19.24
CA GLU A 63 5.19 -13.51 19.11
C GLU A 63 5.68 -12.27 19.89
N TYR A 64 4.90 -11.19 19.97
CA TYR A 64 5.27 -10.00 20.76
C TYR A 64 5.42 -10.24 22.27
N LYS A 65 4.94 -11.35 22.83
CA LYS A 65 5.19 -11.67 24.25
C LYS A 65 6.67 -11.88 24.58
N MET A 66 7.50 -12.16 23.57
CA MET A 66 8.95 -12.29 23.66
C MET A 66 9.72 -10.99 23.38
N TYR A 67 9.01 -9.91 23.03
CA TYR A 67 9.64 -8.62 22.72
C TYR A 67 10.49 -8.13 23.89
N GLY A 68 11.78 -7.86 23.64
CA GLY A 68 12.74 -7.42 24.65
C GLY A 68 13.34 -8.54 25.51
N LYS A 69 12.85 -9.77 25.40
CA LYS A 69 13.30 -10.91 26.23
C LYS A 69 14.38 -11.78 25.56
N GLU A 70 14.49 -11.71 24.23
CA GLU A 70 15.46 -12.48 23.46
C GLU A 70 16.60 -11.62 22.90
N LYS A 71 17.77 -12.21 22.71
CA LYS A 71 18.90 -11.52 22.05
C LYS A 71 18.68 -11.50 20.55
N VAL A 72 18.48 -10.32 19.96
CA VAL A 72 18.33 -10.12 18.52
C VAL A 72 19.44 -9.22 17.97
N LYS A 73 19.97 -9.57 16.78
CA LYS A 73 21.05 -8.80 16.13
C LYS A 73 20.58 -7.48 15.50
N SER A 74 19.27 -7.28 15.34
CA SER A 74 18.66 -6.08 14.76
C SER A 74 17.79 -5.38 15.81
N SER A 75 17.34 -4.15 15.54
CA SER A 75 16.39 -3.50 16.45
C SER A 75 15.17 -4.39 16.71
N PHE A 76 14.76 -4.50 17.97
CA PHE A 76 13.57 -5.27 18.38
C PHE A 76 12.35 -4.86 17.55
N TRP A 77 12.19 -3.56 17.30
CA TRP A 77 11.13 -3.05 16.44
C TRP A 77 11.12 -3.70 15.06
N SER A 78 12.23 -3.65 14.31
CA SER A 78 12.29 -4.19 12.95
C SER A 78 12.13 -5.71 12.96
N TYR A 79 12.75 -6.37 13.94
CA TYR A 79 12.66 -7.80 14.08
C TYR A 79 11.20 -8.27 14.25
N TYR A 80 10.46 -7.70 15.20
CA TYR A 80 9.08 -8.11 15.47
C TYR A 80 8.05 -7.54 14.51
N SER A 81 8.30 -6.36 13.94
CA SER A 81 7.35 -5.71 13.04
C SER A 81 7.47 -6.12 11.58
N ILE A 82 8.64 -6.59 11.15
CA ILE A 82 8.95 -6.81 9.72
C ILE A 82 9.44 -8.25 9.48
N ARG A 83 10.40 -8.72 10.28
CA ARG A 83 11.05 -10.02 10.07
C ARG A 83 10.22 -11.20 10.60
N ARG A 84 9.68 -11.12 11.82
CA ARG A 84 8.81 -12.15 12.43
C ARG A 84 7.58 -12.45 11.56
N PRO A 85 6.83 -11.46 11.03
CA PRO A 85 5.76 -11.71 10.04
C PRO A 85 6.23 -12.46 8.81
N ARG A 86 7.43 -12.15 8.31
CA ARG A 86 7.99 -12.86 7.15
C ARG A 86 8.34 -14.30 7.49
N GLN A 87 8.84 -14.58 8.70
CA GLN A 87 9.04 -15.95 9.17
C GLN A 87 7.71 -16.69 9.35
N LEU A 88 6.67 -16.02 9.85
CA LEU A 88 5.34 -16.59 9.97
C LEU A 88 4.76 -16.91 8.57
N LEU A 89 4.87 -15.99 7.61
CA LEU A 89 4.50 -16.24 6.21
C LEU A 89 5.20 -17.48 5.64
N LYS A 90 6.50 -17.65 5.91
CA LYS A 90 7.23 -18.84 5.43
C LYS A 90 6.70 -20.14 6.03
N ARG A 91 6.25 -20.10 7.30
CA ARG A 91 5.72 -21.26 8.03
C ARG A 91 4.27 -21.56 7.65
N GLN A 92 3.46 -20.54 7.39
CA GLN A 92 2.02 -20.60 7.13
C GLN A 92 1.64 -19.64 5.99
N PRO A 93 2.05 -19.92 4.74
CA PRO A 93 1.87 -19.03 3.61
C PRO A 93 0.39 -18.79 3.24
N GLU A 94 -0.48 -19.75 3.56
CA GLU A 94 -1.92 -19.70 3.30
C GLU A 94 -2.65 -18.63 4.13
N LEU A 95 -2.05 -18.16 5.22
CA LEU A 95 -2.67 -17.18 6.11
C LEU A 95 -2.60 -15.75 5.59
N VAL A 96 -1.77 -15.46 4.59
CA VAL A 96 -1.52 -14.10 4.11
C VAL A 96 -1.52 -14.01 2.60
N ARG A 97 -2.35 -13.11 2.07
CA ARG A 97 -2.22 -12.63 0.70
C ARG A 97 -1.10 -11.61 0.61
N ILE A 98 -0.15 -11.82 -0.30
CA ILE A 98 0.95 -10.90 -0.57
C ILE A 98 0.66 -10.03 -1.79
N GLU A 99 0.68 -8.72 -1.57
CA GLU A 99 0.59 -7.69 -2.60
C GLU A 99 1.98 -7.05 -2.78
N LYS A 100 2.82 -7.71 -3.57
CA LYS A 100 4.27 -7.44 -3.66
C LYS A 100 4.59 -5.99 -4.07
N ASP A 101 3.91 -5.49 -5.09
CA ASP A 101 4.28 -4.25 -5.77
C ASP A 101 3.22 -3.14 -5.69
N THR A 102 2.05 -3.44 -5.12
CA THR A 102 0.86 -2.59 -5.25
C THR A 102 0.47 -1.86 -3.96
N LEU A 103 1.00 -2.24 -2.78
CA LEU A 103 0.60 -1.61 -1.49
C LEU A 103 1.62 -0.63 -0.91
N VAL A 104 2.91 -0.90 -1.04
CA VAL A 104 3.93 -0.24 -0.20
C VAL A 104 5.07 0.34 -1.03
N ARG A 105 5.29 -0.16 -2.26
CA ARG A 105 6.32 0.36 -3.15
C ARG A 105 5.94 1.76 -3.67
N PRO A 106 6.93 2.65 -3.92
CA PRO A 106 8.38 2.37 -4.00
C PRO A 106 9.23 3.25 -3.05
N LEU A 107 10.13 2.63 -2.28
CA LEU A 107 11.19 3.37 -1.60
C LEU A 107 12.57 2.76 -1.85
N GLU A 108 12.98 2.80 -3.11
CA GLU A 108 14.35 3.14 -3.51
C GLU A 108 14.29 3.73 -4.93
N GLY A 109 14.80 4.96 -5.10
CA GLY A 109 14.69 5.74 -6.33
C GLY A 109 13.29 6.30 -6.61
N MET A 110 12.87 7.38 -5.94
CA MET A 110 11.73 8.20 -6.42
C MET A 110 12.04 8.94 -7.74
N TYR A 111 13.30 8.85 -8.18
CA TYR A 111 13.72 9.00 -9.57
C TYR A 111 13.56 7.64 -10.24
N THR A 112 12.42 7.45 -10.89
CA THR A 112 12.19 6.27 -11.71
C THR A 112 12.01 6.72 -13.15
N ASN A 113 12.20 5.78 -14.09
CA ASN A 113 11.80 6.03 -15.47
C ASN A 113 10.28 6.30 -15.56
N MET A 114 9.86 6.84 -16.71
CA MET A 114 8.45 7.18 -16.97
C MET A 114 7.54 5.95 -16.86
N GLU A 115 7.99 4.79 -17.31
CA GLU A 115 7.25 3.52 -17.25
C GLU A 115 6.91 3.14 -15.80
N THR A 116 7.86 3.23 -14.89
CA THR A 116 7.62 2.92 -13.47
C THR A 116 6.63 3.91 -12.86
N ARG A 117 6.72 5.20 -13.20
CA ARG A 117 5.72 6.20 -12.75
C ARG A 117 4.34 5.82 -13.25
N GLN A 118 4.18 5.54 -14.54
CA GLN A 118 2.92 5.10 -15.13
C GLN A 118 2.37 3.85 -14.42
N ASN A 119 3.23 2.85 -14.17
CA ASN A 119 2.84 1.61 -13.51
C ASN A 119 2.36 1.85 -12.07
N VAL A 120 2.99 2.74 -11.31
CA VAL A 120 2.52 3.10 -9.95
C VAL A 120 1.10 3.68 -10.01
N TRP A 121 0.87 4.67 -10.88
CA TRP A 121 -0.47 5.27 -11.01
C TRP A 121 -1.53 4.30 -11.50
N LYS A 122 -1.14 3.37 -12.37
CA LYS A 122 -2.06 2.39 -12.97
C LYS A 122 -2.41 1.26 -12.00
N TYR A 123 -1.42 0.72 -11.30
CA TYR A 123 -1.57 -0.57 -10.59
C TYR A 123 -1.53 -0.45 -9.06
N SER A 124 -0.88 0.56 -8.49
CA SER A 124 -0.74 0.65 -7.04
C SER A 124 -2.05 1.06 -6.36
N TYR A 125 -2.38 0.36 -5.28
CA TYR A 125 -3.43 0.73 -4.36
C TYR A 125 -3.00 1.84 -3.40
N SER A 126 -1.75 1.80 -2.95
CA SER A 126 -1.20 2.77 -2.01
C SER A 126 0.32 2.88 -2.15
N MET A 127 0.88 3.91 -1.51
CA MET A 127 2.31 4.21 -1.57
C MET A 127 2.76 4.88 -0.26
N HIS A 128 3.92 4.45 0.28
CA HIS A 128 4.61 5.21 1.33
C HIS A 128 5.29 6.44 0.72
N VAL A 129 5.05 7.61 1.31
CA VAL A 129 5.65 8.88 0.86
C VAL A 129 6.86 9.31 1.69
N TRP A 130 7.10 8.71 2.86
CA TRP A 130 8.24 9.11 3.70
C TRP A 130 9.56 8.51 3.24
N LYS A 131 10.62 9.32 3.22
CA LYS A 131 11.98 8.87 2.91
C LYS A 131 12.98 9.53 3.86
N ARG A 132 13.94 8.74 4.35
CA ARG A 132 15.14 9.28 5.00
C ARG A 132 16.03 9.92 3.92
N LYS A 133 16.48 11.16 4.13
CA LYS A 133 17.50 11.87 3.33
C LYS A 133 17.05 12.52 2.00
N THR A 134 15.79 12.90 1.85
CA THR A 134 15.34 13.75 0.73
C THR A 134 14.64 14.99 1.26
N PHE A 135 14.73 16.09 0.52
CA PHE A 135 13.95 17.31 0.80
C PHE A 135 12.46 16.95 0.90
N ILE A 136 11.86 17.29 2.05
CA ILE A 136 10.42 17.18 2.28
C ILE A 136 9.91 18.62 2.35
N PRO A 137 8.96 19.03 1.48
CA PRO A 137 8.42 20.37 1.53
C PRO A 137 7.59 20.55 2.81
N GLU A 138 7.84 21.61 3.54
CA GLU A 138 7.09 22.02 4.73
C GLU A 138 5.83 22.81 4.35
N ARG A 139 5.81 23.38 3.14
CA ARG A 139 4.70 24.19 2.63
C ARG A 139 4.35 23.79 1.19
N PRO A 140 3.07 23.95 0.76
CA PRO A 140 2.63 23.65 -0.60
C PRO A 140 3.48 24.30 -1.70
N ASP A 141 3.91 25.55 -1.51
CA ASP A 141 4.71 26.29 -2.50
C ASP A 141 6.10 25.69 -2.73
N GLN A 142 6.62 24.91 -1.77
CA GLN A 142 7.92 24.25 -1.86
C GLN A 142 7.88 22.96 -2.70
N ILE A 143 6.69 22.42 -3.03
CA ILE A 143 6.57 21.21 -3.87
C ILE A 143 7.26 21.41 -5.23
N LYS A 144 7.26 22.64 -5.76
CA LYS A 144 7.92 23.01 -7.02
C LYS A 144 9.45 22.82 -6.98
N LEU A 145 10.05 22.79 -5.79
CA LEU A 145 11.48 22.58 -5.58
C LEU A 145 11.88 21.11 -5.74
N ILE A 146 10.92 20.18 -5.69
CA ILE A 146 11.16 18.78 -6.00
C ILE A 146 11.28 18.63 -7.52
N SER A 147 12.22 17.81 -7.98
CA SER A 147 12.38 17.47 -9.40
C SER A 147 11.06 17.04 -10.04
N ASN A 148 10.77 17.53 -11.25
CA ASN A 148 9.63 17.13 -12.08
C ASN A 148 9.66 15.65 -12.53
N GLN A 149 10.80 15.00 -12.37
CA GLN A 149 10.97 13.56 -12.60
C GLN A 149 10.63 12.72 -11.37
N SER A 150 10.33 13.35 -10.23
CA SER A 150 10.06 12.67 -8.98
C SER A 150 8.61 12.19 -8.86
N LEU A 151 8.43 10.90 -8.58
CA LEU A 151 7.14 10.33 -8.21
C LEU A 151 6.57 10.97 -6.94
N LEU A 152 7.43 11.39 -6.01
CA LEU A 152 7.00 12.11 -4.80
C LEU A 152 6.29 13.41 -5.15
N ARG A 153 6.86 14.17 -6.11
CA ARG A 153 6.25 15.40 -6.59
C ARG A 153 4.90 15.14 -7.24
N ASP A 154 4.81 14.11 -8.08
CA ASP A 154 3.54 13.76 -8.73
C ASP A 154 2.43 13.49 -7.71
N VAL A 155 2.76 12.74 -6.66
CA VAL A 155 1.80 12.37 -5.61
C VAL A 155 1.47 13.57 -4.73
N MET A 156 2.44 14.40 -4.36
CA MET A 156 2.20 15.63 -3.62
C MET A 156 1.35 16.64 -4.41
N GLU A 157 1.63 16.83 -5.70
CA GLU A 157 0.83 17.69 -6.57
C GLU A 157 -0.61 17.15 -6.73
N TYR A 158 -0.79 15.83 -6.78
CA TYR A 158 -2.10 15.22 -6.79
C TYR A 158 -2.85 15.44 -5.46
N VAL A 159 -2.21 15.21 -4.32
CA VAL A 159 -2.88 15.30 -3.02
C VAL A 159 -3.19 16.75 -2.62
N VAL A 160 -2.28 17.67 -2.91
CA VAL A 160 -2.43 19.08 -2.48
C VAL A 160 -3.21 19.91 -3.51
N PHE A 161 -3.03 19.65 -4.80
CA PHE A 161 -3.62 20.48 -5.87
C PHE A 161 -4.59 19.73 -6.78
N ASN A 162 -4.91 18.46 -6.50
CA ASN A 162 -5.71 17.58 -7.36
C ASN A 162 -5.13 17.48 -8.81
N LYS A 163 -3.82 17.67 -8.96
CA LYS A 163 -3.15 17.69 -10.26
C LYS A 163 -2.71 16.28 -10.63
N ILE A 164 -3.51 15.62 -11.48
CA ILE A 164 -3.16 14.30 -12.03
C ILE A 164 -2.07 14.46 -13.09
N PRO A 165 -0.93 13.75 -13.00
CA PRO A 165 0.10 13.78 -14.04
C PRO A 165 -0.46 13.41 -15.41
N PHE A 166 0.01 14.05 -16.48
CA PHE A 166 -0.58 13.87 -17.82
C PHE A 166 -0.59 12.39 -18.25
N TYR A 167 0.47 11.66 -17.95
CA TYR A 167 0.64 10.25 -18.30
C TYR A 167 -0.27 9.32 -17.47
N ALA A 168 -0.88 9.80 -16.38
CA ALA A 168 -1.85 9.06 -15.57
C ALA A 168 -3.32 9.31 -16.00
N LYS A 169 -3.59 10.26 -16.92
CA LYS A 169 -4.95 10.62 -17.35
C LYS A 169 -5.59 9.62 -18.32
N ASN A 170 -4.78 8.93 -19.13
CA ASN A 170 -5.27 8.09 -20.23
C ASN A 170 -6.07 6.85 -19.78
N ASP A 171 -5.85 6.35 -18.55
CA ASP A 171 -6.56 5.16 -18.04
C ASP A 171 -7.91 5.46 -17.36
N ARG A 172 -8.16 6.71 -16.91
CA ARG A 172 -9.42 7.04 -16.22
C ARG A 172 -10.58 7.29 -17.19
N LYS A 173 -10.32 7.79 -18.41
CA LYS A 173 -11.35 7.95 -19.45
C LYS A 173 -11.90 6.61 -19.96
N ALA A 174 -11.11 5.54 -19.94
CA ALA A 174 -11.54 4.22 -20.36
C ALA A 174 -12.60 3.58 -19.44
N LYS A 175 -12.69 4.00 -18.17
CA LYS A 175 -13.67 3.47 -17.19
C LYS A 175 -14.97 4.26 -17.09
N GLY A 176 -15.06 5.44 -17.73
CA GLY A 176 -16.26 6.27 -17.75
C GLY A 176 -17.27 5.90 -18.84
N ASN A 177 -16.88 5.11 -19.84
CA ASN A 177 -17.72 4.81 -21.02
C ASN A 177 -18.34 3.40 -21.05
N SER A 178 -18.09 2.56 -20.03
CA SER A 178 -18.62 1.18 -20.00
C SER A 178 -19.91 1.00 -19.19
N GLN A 179 -20.50 2.07 -18.64
CA GLN A 179 -21.78 1.99 -17.90
C GLN A 179 -23.00 2.62 -18.62
N SER A 180 -22.90 3.03 -19.89
CA SER A 180 -24.03 3.67 -20.61
C SER A 180 -24.56 2.91 -21.84
N ARG A 181 -24.28 1.61 -21.99
CA ARG A 181 -24.98 0.78 -22.99
C ARG A 181 -25.81 -0.31 -22.31
N LYS A 182 -26.90 0.11 -21.67
CA LYS A 182 -28.02 -0.81 -21.40
C LYS A 182 -28.63 -1.20 -22.74
N ALA A 183 -28.63 -2.50 -23.00
CA ALA A 183 -29.29 -3.12 -24.15
C ALA A 183 -30.79 -2.74 -24.17
N ARG A 184 -31.26 -2.21 -25.30
CA ARG A 184 -32.69 -2.16 -25.61
C ARG A 184 -33.15 -3.59 -25.94
N PRO A 185 -34.22 -4.11 -25.32
CA PRO A 185 -34.79 -5.38 -25.76
C PRO A 185 -35.41 -5.21 -27.14
N ARG A 186 -35.13 -6.17 -28.04
CA ARG A 186 -35.79 -6.29 -29.35
C ARG A 186 -37.27 -6.58 -29.12
N ALA A 187 -38.14 -5.70 -29.63
CA ALA A 187 -39.55 -5.99 -29.76
C ALA A 187 -39.74 -7.11 -30.78
N SER A 188 -40.30 -8.23 -30.34
CA SER A 188 -40.83 -9.30 -31.19
C SER A 188 -42.06 -8.77 -31.93
N ARG A 189 -42.01 -8.75 -33.26
CA ARG A 189 -43.21 -8.63 -34.10
C ARG A 189 -43.94 -9.96 -34.09
N GLN A 190 -45.20 -9.95 -33.66
CA GLN A 190 -46.24 -10.84 -34.18
C GLN A 190 -46.98 -10.08 -35.28
#